data_AF-A0A920F220-F1
#
_entry.id   AF-A0A920F220-F1
#
_cell.length_a   1.000
_cell.length_b   1.000
_cell.length_c   1.000
_cell.angle_alpha   90.00
_cell.angle_beta   90.00
_cell.angle_gamma   90.00
#
_symmetry.space_group_name_H-M   'P 1'
#
loop_
_entity.id
_entity.type
_entity.pdbx_description
1 polymer ?
#
loop_
_entity_poly.entity_id
_entity_poly.type
_entity_poly.pdbx_seq_one_letter_code
_entity_poly.pdbx_strand_id
1 'polypeptide(L)' 'MIEKLNLSIPKGSSVALVGPSGGGKTTIANLVPRFYDINDGSISIDGTDIRKLTKDKLRSFMGIVTQELFYSTILLQ' A
#
# COMPACT_ATOMS: atom_id res chain seq x y z
N MET A 1 1.03 -13.92 5.41
CA MET A 1 1.72 -13.30 6.56
C MET A 1 3.02 -12.72 6.06
N ILE A 2 3.39 -11.50 6.46
CA ILE A 2 4.72 -10.93 6.19
C ILE A 2 5.42 -10.84 7.53
N GLU A 3 6.65 -11.33 7.61
CA GLU A 3 7.44 -11.33 8.83
C GLU A 3 8.75 -10.59 8.61
N LYS A 4 9.10 -9.71 9.57
CA LYS A 4 10.43 -9.05 9.68
C LYS A 4 10.89 -8.27 8.44
N LEU A 5 9.97 -7.71 7.65
CA LEU A 5 10.32 -6.80 6.55
C LEU A 5 10.83 -5.46 7.10
N ASN A 6 12.04 -5.08 6.69
CA ASN A 6 12.60 -3.76 6.95
C ASN A 6 12.98 -3.13 5.61
N LEU A 7 12.34 -2.01 5.26
CA LEU A 7 12.53 -1.32 3.99
C LEU A 7 12.52 0.19 4.22
N SER A 8 13.48 0.90 3.60
CA SER A 8 13.53 2.35 3.57
C SER A 8 13.61 2.81 2.12
N ILE A 9 12.69 3.67 1.71
CA ILE A 9 12.59 4.18 0.33
C ILE A 9 12.88 5.69 0.37
N PRO A 10 13.99 6.14 -0.22
CA PRO A 10 14.31 7.57 -0.25
C PRO A 10 13.37 8.32 -1.20
N LYS A 11 13.11 9.60 -0.89
CA LYS A 11 12.31 10.48 -1.73
C LYS A 11 12.89 10.57 -3.14
N GLY A 12 12.02 10.53 -4.15
CA GLY A 12 12.41 10.63 -5.56
C GLY A 12 12.99 9.35 -6.16
N SER A 13 12.96 8.23 -5.43
CA SER A 13 13.36 6.93 -5.95
C SER A 13 12.16 6.12 -6.47
N SER A 14 12.44 5.15 -7.33
CA SER A 14 11.49 4.13 -7.77
C SER A 14 11.92 2.77 -7.26
N VAL A 15 11.00 2.02 -6.69
CA VAL A 15 11.25 0.69 -6.09
C VAL A 15 10.24 -0.30 -6.65
N ALA A 16 10.72 -1.46 -7.09
CA ALA A 16 9.90 -2.57 -7.55
C ALA A 16 9.88 -3.70 -6.52
N LEU A 17 8.69 -4.24 -6.23
CA LEU A 17 8.52 -5.45 -5.41
C LEU A 17 8.36 -6.66 -6.34
N VAL A 18 9.39 -7.51 -6.41
CA VAL A 18 9.43 -8.69 -7.30
C VAL A 18 9.53 -9.97 -6.47
N GLY A 19 8.84 -11.02 -6.90
CA GLY A 19 8.85 -12.31 -6.21
C GLY A 19 7.72 -13.23 -6.68
N PRO A 20 7.72 -14.51 -6.25
CA PRO A 20 6.73 -15.51 -6.67
C PRO A 20 5.32 -15.12 -6.23
N SER A 21 4.30 -15.72 -6.88
CA SER A 21 2.91 -15.59 -6.44
C SER A 21 2.78 -16.02 -4.96
N GLY A 22 1.94 -15.32 -4.19
CA GLY A 22 1.82 -15.55 -2.75
C GLY A 22 2.94 -14.96 -1.88
N GLY A 23 4.02 -14.43 -2.46
CA GLY A 23 5.16 -13.85 -1.72
C GLY A 23 4.89 -12.52 -0.99
N GLY A 24 3.63 -12.12 -0.78
CA GLY A 24 3.28 -10.93 0.02
C GLY A 24 3.33 -9.58 -0.71
N LYS A 25 3.66 -9.51 -2.01
CA LYS A 25 3.73 -8.26 -2.79
C LYS A 25 2.46 -7.41 -2.68
N THR A 26 1.30 -8.01 -2.96
CA THR A 26 -0.02 -7.36 -2.87
C THR A 26 -0.34 -6.96 -1.44
N THR A 27 0.09 -7.75 -0.45
CA THR A 27 -0.07 -7.41 0.97
C THR A 27 0.70 -6.14 1.31
N ILE A 28 1.97 -6.01 0.91
CA ILE A 28 2.76 -4.76 1.12
C ILE A 28 2.08 -3.58 0.43
N ALA A 29 1.70 -3.74 -0.83
CA ALA A 29 1.03 -2.70 -1.61
C ALA A 29 -0.27 -2.21 -0.97
N ASN A 30 -0.97 -3.07 -0.22
CA ASN A 30 -2.21 -2.71 0.48
C ASN A 30 -1.99 -2.14 1.90
N LEU A 31 -0.87 -2.43 2.54
CA LEU A 31 -0.53 -1.92 3.88
C LEU A 31 -0.11 -0.44 3.83
N VAL A 32 0.66 -0.04 2.81
CA VAL A 32 1.13 1.36 2.65
C VAL A 32 -0.02 2.38 2.59
N PRO A 33 -1.08 2.21 1.77
CA PRO A 33 -2.26 3.09 1.78
C PRO A 33 -3.25 2.79 2.91
N ARG A 34 -2.87 1.92 3.86
CA ARG A 34 -3.67 1.50 5.01
C ARG A 34 -5.06 0.98 4.61
N PHE A 35 -5.11 0.10 3.61
CA PHE A 35 -6.30 -0.71 3.33
C PHE A 35 -6.48 -1.80 4.40
N TYR A 36 -5.37 -2.26 4.97
CA TYR A 36 -5.33 -3.08 6.17
C TYR A 36 -4.41 -2.43 7.20
N ASP A 37 -4.69 -2.64 8.49
CA ASP A 37 -3.79 -2.24 9.57
C ASP A 37 -2.72 -3.32 9.81
N ILE A 38 -1.55 -2.89 10.28
CA ILE A 38 -0.48 -3.81 10.70
C ILE A 38 -0.76 -4.33 12.12
N ASN A 39 -0.41 -5.59 12.36
CA ASN A 39 -0.51 -6.19 13.69
C ASN A 39 0.67 -5.81 14.59
N ASP A 40 1.86 -5.65 14.02
CA ASP A 40 3.09 -5.32 14.74
C ASP A 40 4.01 -4.44 13.87
N GLY A 41 4.94 -3.72 14.53
CA GLY A 41 5.87 -2.79 13.89
C GLY A 41 5.26 -1.42 13.56
N SER A 42 5.83 -0.75 12.55
CA SER A 42 5.41 0.58 12.10
C SER A 42 5.70 0.81 10.62
N ILE A 43 4.83 1.57 9.96
CA ILE A 43 5.06 2.15 8.64
C ILE A 43 5.03 3.67 8.81
N SER A 44 6.05 4.36 8.29
CA SER A 44 6.19 5.81 8.47
C SER A 44 6.46 6.49 7.14
N ILE A 45 5.89 7.69 6.98
CA ILE A 45 6.17 8.62 5.87
C ILE A 45 6.76 9.88 6.49
N ASP A 46 7.94 10.31 6.03
CA ASP A 46 8.68 11.46 6.58
C ASP A 46 8.80 11.41 8.11
N GLY A 47 9.11 10.23 8.65
CA GLY A 47 9.25 9.99 10.10
C GLY A 47 7.94 9.94 10.89
N THR A 48 6.79 10.20 10.26
CA THR A 48 5.48 10.12 10.90
C THR A 48 4.83 8.77 10.65
N ASP A 49 4.52 8.04 11.71
CA ASP A 49 3.76 6.78 11.63
C ASP A 49 2.39 7.04 10.97
N ILE A 50 2.05 6.25 9.95
CA ILE A 50 0.82 6.40 9.17
C ILE A 50 -0.46 6.23 10.01
N ARG A 51 -0.37 5.58 11.18
CA ARG A 51 -1.50 5.43 12.12
C ARG A 51 -1.90 6.75 12.79
N LYS A 52 -1.00 7.74 12.81
CA LYS A 52 -1.27 9.10 13.34
C LYS A 52 -2.02 9.99 12.35
N LEU A 53 -2.22 9.53 11.12
CA LEU A 53 -2.93 10.25 10.06
C LEU A 53 -4.33 9.66 9.85
N THR A 54 -5.28 10.50 9.44
CA THR A 54 -6.55 10.00 8.88
C THR A 54 -6.27 9.28 7.55
N LYS A 55 -7.11 8.30 7.20
CA LYS A 55 -6.97 7.56 5.94
C LYS A 55 -7.01 8.48 4.72
N ASP A 56 -7.87 9.49 4.75
CA ASP A 56 -8.00 10.46 3.64
C ASP A 56 -6.74 11.31 3.47
N LYS A 57 -6.18 11.82 4.58
CA LYS A 57 -4.92 12.58 4.54
C LYS A 57 -3.76 11.71 4.06
N LEU A 58 -3.64 10.47 4.55
CA LEU A 58 -2.62 9.53 4.10
C LEU A 58 -2.72 9.29 2.58
N ARG A 59 -3.91 9.01 2.08
CA ARG A 59 -4.16 8.68 0.67
C ARG A 59 -4.03 9.90 -0.24
N SER A 60 -4.23 11.11 0.26
CA SER A 60 -3.98 12.35 -0.50
C SER A 60 -2.52 12.52 -0.94
N PHE A 61 -1.58 11.81 -0.32
CA PHE A 61 -0.17 11.81 -0.71
C PHE A 61 0.17 10.76 -1.80
N MET A 62 -0.81 9.97 -2.27
CA MET A 62 -0.56 8.79 -3.07
C MET A 62 -1.41 8.77 -4.36
N GLY A 63 -0.77 8.45 -5.48
CA GLY A 63 -1.47 7.96 -6.68
C GLY A 63 -1.54 6.44 -6.61
N ILE A 64 -2.74 5.89 -6.39
CA ILE A 64 -2.94 4.44 -6.26
C ILE A 64 -3.57 3.93 -7.56
N VAL A 65 -2.94 2.92 -8.18
CA VAL A 65 -3.48 2.20 -9.34
C VAL A 65 -3.75 0.77 -8.90
N THR A 66 -5.02 0.36 -8.91
CA THR A 66 -5.45 -0.98 -8.51
C THR A 66 -5.49 -1.93 -9.71
N GLN A 67 -5.25 -3.24 -9.49
CA GLN A 67 -5.35 -4.26 -10.55
C GLN A 67 -6.80 -4.49 -11.03
N GLU A 68 -7.78 -4.32 -10.15
CA GLU A 68 -9.20 -4.40 -10.50
C GLU A 68 -9.65 -3.03 -11.03
N LEU A 69 -9.86 -2.93 -12.34
CA LEU A 69 -10.71 -1.92 -12.94
C LEU A 69 -12.14 -2.45 -12.84
N PHE A 70 -12.94 -1.92 -11.91
CA PHE A 70 -14.38 -2.20 -11.89
C PHE A 70 -15.00 -1.57 -13.14
N TYR A 71 -14.97 -2.30 -14.26
CA TYR A 71 -15.88 -2.05 -15.37
C TYR A 71 -17.26 -2.47 -14.89
N SER A 72 -17.97 -1.57 -14.22
CA SER A 72 -19.42 -1.63 -14.18
C SER A 72 -19.90 -1.34 -15.60
N THR A 73 -19.78 -2.31 -16.50
CA THR A 73 -20.56 -2.31 -17.74
C THR A 73 -22.01 -2.32 -17.29
N ILE A 74 -22.61 -1.14 -17.38
CA ILE A 74 -24.05 -0.96 -17.34
C ILE A 74 -24.60 -1.89 -18.42
N LEU A 75 -25.24 -2.99 -18.01
CA LEU A 75 -26.17 -3.71 -18.87
C LEU A 75 -27.38 -2.79 -19.07
N LEU A 76 -27.29 -1.95 -20.10
CA LEU A 76 -28.45 -1.51 -20.85
C LEU A 76 -28.32 -2.16 -22.24
N GLN A 77 -28.86 -3.37 -22.36
CA GLN A 77 -29.74 -3.85 -23.42
C GLN A 77 -30.39 -5.17 -22.98
#